data_AF-A0A1B2DIR4-F1
#
_entry.id   AF-A0A1B2DIR4-F1
#
_cell.length_a   1.000
_cell.length_b   1.000
_cell.length_c   1.000
_cell.angle_alpha   90.00
_cell.angle_beta   90.00
_cell.angle_gamma   90.00
#
_symmetry.space_group_name_H-M   'P 1'
#
loop_
_entity.id
_entity.type
_entity.pdbx_description
1 polymer ?
#
loop_
_entity_poly.entity_id
_entity_poly.type
_entity_poly.pdbx_seq_one_letter_code
_entity_poly.pdbx_strand_id
1 'polypeptide(L)'
;MIVWKDGNYETGSWLTAESYEGSDHYFIDEATDEGEALAVKLQRLYPYFKLIVENGELKDVEPREKTAEELAALNAPLSKTLEQKRIEQLEVSNLALMEVVAELYEKVIDGR
;
A
#
# COMPACT_ATOMS: atom_id res chain seq x y z
N MET A 1 16.25 -1.17 -15.66
CA MET A 1 15.69 -0.91 -14.30
C MET A 1 16.82 -0.66 -13.29
N ILE A 2 16.61 0.21 -12.30
CA ILE A 2 17.51 0.40 -11.15
C ILE A 2 16.85 -0.18 -9.90
N VAL A 3 17.60 -0.91 -9.09
CA VAL A 3 17.14 -1.52 -7.83
C VAL A 3 18.03 -1.05 -6.69
N TRP A 4 17.44 -0.38 -5.70
CA TRP A 4 18.12 0.12 -4.52
C TRP A 4 18.30 -0.98 -3.48
N LYS A 5 19.35 -0.89 -2.65
CA LYS A 5 19.62 -1.86 -1.57
C LYS A 5 18.51 -1.96 -0.53
N ASP A 6 17.68 -0.93 -0.40
CA ASP A 6 16.52 -0.92 0.49
C ASP A 6 15.30 -1.69 -0.08
N GLY A 7 15.39 -2.20 -1.32
CA GLY A 7 14.35 -2.95 -2.00
C GLY A 7 13.41 -2.10 -2.85
N ASN A 8 13.59 -0.78 -2.91
CA ASN A 8 12.89 0.06 -3.87
C ASN A 8 13.47 -0.12 -5.28
N TYR A 9 12.66 0.13 -6.31
CA TYR A 9 13.12 0.09 -7.69
C TYR A 9 12.57 1.25 -8.52
N GLU A 10 13.29 1.58 -9.58
CA GLU A 10 12.92 2.59 -10.56
C GLU A 10 12.98 2.01 -11.98
N THR A 11 12.00 2.37 -12.80
CA THR A 11 11.91 1.96 -14.21
C THR A 11 11.88 3.19 -15.09
N GLY A 12 12.64 3.17 -16.18
CA GLY A 12 12.69 4.26 -17.15
C GLY A 12 13.63 3.89 -18.29
N SER A 13 13.25 4.23 -19.51
CA SER A 13 14.07 3.97 -20.71
C SER A 13 15.37 4.77 -20.76
N TRP A 14 15.48 5.80 -19.91
CA TRP A 14 16.67 6.64 -19.75
C TRP A 14 17.64 6.10 -18.71
N LEU A 15 17.24 5.07 -17.94
CA LEU A 15 18.10 4.47 -16.92
C LEU A 15 19.16 3.59 -17.59
N THR A 16 20.40 3.81 -17.17
CA THR A 16 21.60 3.09 -17.58
C THR A 16 22.38 2.67 -16.33
N ALA A 17 23.41 1.85 -16.50
CA ALA A 17 24.32 1.47 -15.41
C ALA A 17 25.03 2.67 -14.74
N GLU A 18 25.05 3.83 -15.39
CA GLU A 18 25.72 5.05 -14.93
C GLU A 18 24.74 6.12 -14.42
N SER A 19 23.44 5.84 -14.38
CA SER A 19 22.41 6.84 -14.01
C SER A 19 22.56 7.37 -12.60
N TYR A 20 23.17 6.60 -11.70
CA TYR A 20 23.42 6.98 -10.33
C TYR A 20 24.89 6.73 -9.97
N GLU A 21 25.49 7.66 -9.24
CA GLU A 21 26.83 7.46 -8.69
C GLU A 21 26.75 6.67 -7.38
N GLY A 22 27.68 5.74 -7.18
CA GLY A 22 27.81 4.95 -5.95
C GLY A 22 27.38 3.50 -6.10
N SER A 23 27.45 2.76 -4.99
CA SER A 23 27.23 1.29 -4.97
C SER A 23 25.93 0.88 -4.29
N ASP A 24 25.03 1.83 -4.01
CA ASP A 24 23.78 1.57 -3.28
C ASP A 24 22.61 1.18 -4.17
N HIS A 25 22.92 0.83 -5.41
CA HIS A 25 21.96 0.37 -6.40
C HIS A 25 22.56 -0.70 -7.31
N TYR A 26 21.67 -1.44 -7.95
CA TYR A 26 21.98 -2.45 -8.96
C TYR A 26 21.26 -2.07 -10.25
N PHE A 27 21.96 -2.14 -11.37
CA PHE A 27 21.37 -1.97 -12.68
C PHE A 27 20.96 -3.33 -13.25
N ILE A 28 19.70 -3.44 -13.66
CA ILE A 28 19.17 -4.58 -14.41
C ILE A 28 18.99 -4.13 -15.86
N ASP A 29 19.73 -4.79 -16.76
CA ASP A 29 19.61 -4.58 -18.19
C ASP A 29 18.44 -5.40 -18.77
N GLU A 30 17.28 -4.74 -18.90
CA GLU A 30 16.06 -5.31 -19.45
C GLU A 30 16.13 -5.61 -20.96
N ALA A 31 17.22 -5.24 -21.65
CA ALA A 31 17.45 -5.64 -23.04
C ALA A 31 17.97 -7.09 -23.18
N THR A 32 18.34 -7.72 -22.06
CA THR A 32 18.78 -9.12 -22.01
C THR A 32 17.66 -10.02 -21.48
N ASP A 33 17.55 -11.24 -21.99
CA ASP A 33 16.54 -12.21 -21.54
C ASP A 33 16.63 -12.45 -20.00
N GLU A 34 17.85 -12.48 -19.47
CA GLU A 34 18.15 -12.66 -18.05
C GLU A 34 17.68 -11.45 -17.22
N GLY A 35 17.99 -10.23 -17.67
CA GLY A 35 17.59 -9.01 -16.99
C GLY A 35 16.08 -8.75 -17.08
N GLU A 36 15.44 -9.03 -18.21
CA GLU A 36 13.98 -8.96 -18.34
C GLU A 36 13.30 -9.94 -17.38
N ALA A 37 13.76 -11.20 -17.33
CA ALA A 37 13.23 -12.20 -16.41
C ALA A 37 13.39 -11.79 -14.93
N LEU A 38 14.54 -11.23 -14.57
CA LEU A 38 14.81 -10.72 -13.23
C LEU A 38 13.91 -9.53 -12.88
N ALA A 39 13.76 -8.57 -13.79
CA ALA A 39 12.89 -7.40 -13.62
C ALA A 39 11.43 -7.82 -13.39
N VAL A 40 10.91 -8.75 -14.21
CA VAL A 40 9.55 -9.30 -14.06
C VAL A 40 9.39 -10.01 -12.71
N LYS A 41 10.38 -10.80 -12.30
CA LYS A 41 10.35 -11.49 -11.00
C LYS A 41 10.31 -10.51 -9.84
N LEU A 42 11.12 -9.44 -9.89
CA LEU A 42 11.15 -8.38 -8.88
C LEU A 42 9.82 -7.65 -8.79
N GLN A 43 9.26 -7.21 -9.92
CA GLN A 43 7.95 -6.54 -9.94
C GLN A 43 6.84 -7.42 -9.35
N ARG A 44 6.88 -8.72 -9.61
CA ARG A 44 5.90 -9.68 -9.06
C ARG A 44 6.01 -9.86 -7.55
N LEU A 45 7.23 -9.81 -7.01
CA LEU A 45 7.48 -10.03 -5.58
C LEU A 45 7.43 -8.75 -4.75
N TYR A 46 7.49 -7.57 -5.38
CA TYR A 46 7.44 -6.30 -4.69
C TYR A 46 6.16 -6.14 -3.84
N PRO A 47 6.26 -5.61 -2.61
CA PRO A 47 7.46 -5.14 -1.88
C PRO A 47 8.14 -6.21 -1.01
N TYR A 48 7.75 -7.48 -1.14
CA TYR A 48 8.11 -8.57 -0.21
C TYR A 48 9.10 -9.56 -0.82
N PHE A 49 10.34 -9.11 -1.04
CA PHE A 49 11.46 -9.97 -1.46
C PHE A 49 12.76 -9.68 -0.71
N LYS A 50 13.78 -10.49 -0.98
CA LYS A 50 15.19 -10.24 -0.66
C LYS A 50 16.02 -10.26 -1.93
N LEU A 51 17.05 -9.42 -1.95
CA LEU A 51 18.04 -9.36 -3.02
C LEU A 51 19.09 -10.47 -2.81
N ILE A 52 19.34 -11.28 -3.84
CA ILE A 52 20.43 -12.25 -3.88
C ILE A 52 21.58 -11.62 -4.65
N VAL A 53 22.61 -11.22 -3.90
CA VAL A 53 23.78 -10.51 -4.43
C VAL A 53 24.99 -11.43 -4.36
N GLU A 54 25.64 -11.66 -5.50
CA GLU A 54 26.86 -12.47 -5.59
C GLU A 54 27.96 -11.64 -6.26
N ASN A 55 29.16 -11.62 -5.67
CA ASN A 55 30.30 -10.85 -6.17
C ASN A 55 30.00 -9.34 -6.37
N GLY A 56 29.07 -8.79 -5.60
CA GLY A 56 28.68 -7.38 -5.70
C GLY A 56 27.64 -7.09 -6.79
N GLU A 57 27.16 -8.10 -7.51
CA GLU A 57 26.12 -7.97 -8.53
C GLU A 57 24.81 -8.61 -8.07
N LEU A 58 23.67 -7.99 -8.40
CA LEU A 58 22.36 -8.59 -8.19
C LEU A 58 22.19 -9.76 -9.16
N LYS A 59 22.08 -10.98 -8.62
CA LYS A 59 21.88 -12.20 -9.41
C LYS A 59 20.43 -12.64 -9.45
N ASP A 60 19.72 -12.50 -8.33
CA ASP A 60 18.33 -12.93 -8.25
C ASP A 60 17.56 -12.21 -7.14
N VAL A 61 16.26 -12.44 -7.07
CA VAL A 61 15.40 -12.05 -5.95
C VAL A 61 14.61 -13.26 -5.44
N GLU A 62 14.46 -13.38 -4.12
CA GLU A 62 13.67 -14.43 -3.50
C GLU A 62 12.50 -13.85 -2.71
N PRO A 63 11.33 -14.52 -2.67
CA PRO A 63 10.24 -14.09 -1.81
C PRO A 63 10.67 -14.10 -0.34
N ARG A 64 10.21 -13.11 0.42
CA ARG A 64 10.32 -13.15 1.89
C ARG A 64 8.95 -13.20 2.53
N GLU A 65 8.92 -13.71 3.75
CA GLU A 65 7.74 -13.59 4.59
C GLU A 65 7.49 -12.14 5.00
N LYS A 66 6.21 -11.79 5.14
CA LYS A 66 5.77 -10.51 5.69
C LYS A 66 6.03 -10.53 7.19
N THR A 67 6.46 -9.41 7.76
CA THR A 67 6.56 -9.27 9.21
C THR A 67 5.15 -9.21 9.82
N ALA A 68 5.06 -9.49 11.12
CA ALA A 68 3.80 -9.35 11.85
C ALA A 68 3.24 -7.92 11.78
N GLU A 69 4.11 -6.91 11.75
CA GLU A 69 3.74 -5.50 11.62
C GLU A 69 3.17 -5.18 10.23
N GLU A 70 3.80 -5.67 9.16
CA GLU A 70 3.30 -5.52 7.78
C GLU A 70 1.94 -6.20 7.59
N LEU A 71 1.76 -7.37 8.19
CA LEU A 71 0.47 -8.07 8.22
C LEU A 71 -0.57 -7.27 9.00
N ALA A 72 -0.20 -6.67 10.13
CA ALA A 72 -1.10 -5.84 10.91
C ALA A 72 -1.50 -4.56 10.14
N ALA A 73 -0.57 -3.94 9.41
CA ALA A 73 -0.85 -2.77 8.58
C ALA A 73 -1.81 -3.08 7.42
N LEU A 74 -1.66 -4.23 6.75
CA LEU A 74 -2.57 -4.68 5.70
C LEU A 74 -3.98 -4.97 6.22
N ASN A 75 -4.07 -5.47 7.45
CA ASN A 75 -5.35 -5.78 8.11
C ASN A 75 -5.90 -4.60 8.92
N ALA A 76 -5.20 -3.47 8.96
CA ALA A 76 -5.65 -2.31 9.70
C ALA A 76 -6.96 -1.81 9.08
N PRO A 77 -7.99 -1.52 9.89
CA PRO A 77 -9.22 -0.97 9.37
C PRO A 77 -8.91 0.33 8.63
N LEU A 78 -9.42 0.45 7.41
CA LEU A 78 -9.30 1.67 6.61
C LEU A 78 -9.73 2.86 7.50
N SER A 79 -8.84 3.84 7.63
CA SER A 79 -9.17 5.07 8.34
C SER A 79 -10.40 5.67 7.68
N LYS A 80 -11.46 5.91 8.46
CA LYS A 80 -12.70 6.51 7.94
C LYS A 80 -12.37 7.82 7.21
N THR A 81 -12.85 7.95 5.97
CA THR A 81 -12.72 9.20 5.22
C THR A 81 -13.50 10.32 5.92
N LEU A 82 -13.20 11.58 5.61
CA LEU A 82 -13.97 12.72 6.13
C LEU A 82 -15.46 12.61 5.79
N GLU A 83 -15.78 12.10 4.59
CA GLU A 83 -17.15 11.87 4.16
C GLU A 83 -17.83 10.77 4.98
N GLN A 84 -17.16 9.65 5.24
CA GLN A 84 -17.69 8.59 6.11
C GLN A 84 -17.94 9.08 7.53
N LYS A 85 -17.04 9.90 8.08
CA LYS A 85 -17.23 10.53 9.39
C LYS A 85 -18.44 11.49 9.39
N ARG A 86 -18.65 12.23 8.30
CA ARG A 86 -19.80 13.14 8.16
C ARG A 86 -21.11 12.36 8.06
N ILE A 87 -21.14 11.26 7.30
CA ILE A 87 -22.32 10.39 7.18
C ILE A 87 -22.69 9.83 8.57
N GLU A 88 -21.72 9.29 9.30
CA GLU A 88 -21.95 8.77 10.66
C GLU A 88 -22.50 9.84 11.62
N GLN A 89 -21.99 11.06 11.55
CA GLN A 89 -22.55 12.19 12.34
C GLN A 89 -23.99 12.51 11.95
N LEU A 90 -24.32 12.48 10.65
CA LEU A 90 -25.69 12.71 10.17
C LEU A 90 -26.63 11.57 10.59
N GLU A 91 -26.17 10.32 10.58
CA GLU A 91 -26.95 9.17 11.04
C GLU A 91 -27.28 9.26 12.53
N VAL A 92 -26.29 9.61 13.37
CA VAL A 92 -26.50 9.85 14.81
C VAL A 92 -27.49 11.00 15.04
N SER A 93 -27.34 12.10 14.30
CA SER A 93 -28.23 13.26 14.43
C SER A 93 -29.66 12.93 13.98
N ASN A 94 -29.82 12.17 12.90
CA ASN A 94 -31.13 11.72 12.43
C ASN A 94 -31.81 10.78 13.43
N LEU A 95 -31.09 9.85 14.05
CA LEU A 95 -31.62 8.98 15.10
C LEU A 95 -32.14 9.81 16.28
N ALA A 96 -31.34 10.77 16.77
CA ALA A 96 -31.76 11.65 17.86
C ALA A 96 -33.00 12.49 17.50
N LEU A 97 -33.09 12.98 16.25
CA LEU A 97 -34.28 13.68 15.77
C LEU A 97 -35.52 12.77 15.73
N MET A 98 -35.36 11.51 15.30
CA MET A 98 -36.47 10.54 15.28
C MET A 98 -37.00 10.25 16.69
N GLU A 99 -36.11 10.12 17.68
CA GLU A 99 -36.50 9.95 19.09
C GLU A 99 -37.32 11.15 19.60
N VAL A 100 -36.84 12.38 19.36
CA VAL A 100 -37.56 13.60 19.75
C VAL A 100 -38.93 13.69 19.07
N VAL A 101 -39.00 13.35 17.78
CA VAL A 101 -40.27 13.34 17.05
C VAL A 101 -41.23 12.31 17.64
N ALA A 102 -40.76 11.10 17.98
CA ALA A 102 -41.58 10.08 18.62
C ALA A 102 -42.14 10.55 19.97
N GLU A 103 -41.31 11.15 20.84
CA GLU A 103 -41.77 11.71 22.11
C GLU A 103 -42.83 12.80 21.94
N LEU A 104 -42.68 13.66 20.92
CA LEU A 104 -43.67 14.69 20.63
C LEU A 104 -44.99 14.09 20.14
N TYR A 105 -44.93 13.05 19.30
CA TYR A 105 -46.13 12.34 18.85
C TYR A 105 -46.87 11.68 20.02
N GLU A 106 -46.16 11.02 20.94
CA GLU A 106 -46.77 10.44 22.15
C GLU A 106 -47.45 11.51 23.00
N LYS A 107 -46.79 12.64 23.26
CA LYS A 107 -47.39 13.74 24.02
C LYS A 107 -48.63 14.34 23.36
N VAL A 108 -48.70 14.37 22.03
CA VAL A 108 -49.87 14.85 21.29
C VAL A 108 -51.02 13.84 21.34
N ILE A 109 -50.72 12.54 21.36
CA ILE A 109 -51.71 11.46 21.47
C ILE A 109 -52.27 11.39 22.90
N ASP A 110 -51.42 11.45 23.92
CA ASP A 110 -51.79 11.38 25.34
C ASP A 110 -52.41 12.69 25.87
N GLY A 111 -52.16 13.81 25.20
CA GLY A 111 -52.71 15.12 25.53
C GLY A 111 -54.11 15.42 24.94
N ARG A 112 -54.78 14.42 24.35
CA ARG A 112 -56.17 14.48 23.87
C ARG A 112 -57.14 13.75 24.77
#